data_AF-A0A9P5NVW3-F1
#
_entry.id   AF-A0A9P5NVW3-F1
#
_cell.length_a   1.000
_cell.length_b   1.000
_cell.length_c   1.000
_cell.angle_alpha   90.00
_cell.angle_beta   90.00
_cell.angle_gamma   90.00
#
_symmetry.space_group_name_H-M   'P 1'
#
loop_
_entity.id
_entity.type
_entity.pdbx_description
1 polymer ?
#
loop_
_entity_poly.entity_id
_entity_poly.type
_entity_poly.pdbx_seq_one_letter_code
_entity_poly.pdbx_strand_id
1 'polypeptide(L)'
;MARFSNFLLNVKAYEDNHYIEAATHYPNSRYERNLTDARRSSQVCRPWQDIVLGSPLMWAQLDWSMFQQKTDDWLNEVVRLSGSCYLHITADSLGNGDKLQSFVSLLDTQWDRIQTLYILLWDTKEGSQIALDIYKKFTRPAMHLRSLFILFRDRFVLDNQPVLFSNQAPSLQELQLNWANFTFNVQASWLPNVRTVHISDGTQLDVRKLLDGHSNMSPLEHLEIRDCLLVGHEDFNGQGLEINLPELHYIAIHDPLYGACAAILDAIVPHPDCIFHWSSLKNFAEDWDYSSENFQRLSQTFRSISE
;
A
#
# COMPACT_ATOMS: atom_id res chain seq x y z
N MET A 1 10.48 25.28 -29.22
CA MET A 1 9.66 24.46 -28.30
C MET A 1 10.48 23.49 -27.42
N ALA A 2 11.70 23.07 -27.80
CA ALA A 2 12.50 22.10 -27.03
C ALA A 2 13.20 22.62 -25.74
N ARG A 3 13.04 23.90 -25.34
CA ARG A 3 13.70 24.49 -24.15
C ARG A 3 12.79 24.71 -22.94
N PHE A 4 11.48 24.59 -23.10
CA PHE A 4 10.52 24.81 -21.99
C PHE A 4 10.25 23.56 -21.14
N SER A 5 10.56 22.36 -21.64
CA SER A 5 10.36 21.11 -20.89
C SER A 5 11.24 21.00 -19.63
N ASN A 6 12.38 21.71 -19.58
CA ASN A 6 13.32 21.62 -18.45
C ASN A 6 12.98 22.55 -17.27
N PHE A 7 12.03 23.49 -17.43
CA PHE A 7 11.68 24.41 -16.34
C PHE A 7 10.55 23.87 -15.45
N LEU A 8 9.65 23.06 -16.00
CA LEU A 8 8.58 22.39 -15.22
C LEU A 8 9.04 21.08 -14.55
N LEU A 9 10.19 20.54 -14.93
CA LEU A 9 10.80 19.34 -14.33
C LEU A 9 11.83 19.66 -13.22
N ASN A 10 11.99 20.93 -12.84
CA ASN A 10 12.88 21.36 -11.75
C ASN A 10 12.15 21.57 -10.41
N VAL A 11 11.11 20.77 -10.15
CA VAL A 11 10.75 20.43 -8.76
C VAL A 11 11.79 19.40 -8.32
N LYS A 12 12.90 19.85 -7.72
CA LYS A 12 13.99 18.99 -7.28
C LYS A 12 13.46 17.79 -6.50
N ALA A 13 13.66 16.58 -7.04
CA ALA A 13 13.79 15.38 -6.25
C ALA A 13 15.02 15.58 -5.35
N TYR A 14 14.77 15.85 -4.07
CA TYR A 14 15.80 15.80 -3.06
C TYR A 14 16.03 14.32 -2.74
N GLU A 15 17.15 13.79 -3.23
CA GLU A 15 17.72 12.51 -2.80
C GLU A 15 18.56 12.72 -1.54
N ASP A 16 18.60 11.66 -0.74
CA ASP A 16 19.47 11.34 0.40
C ASP A 16 19.00 11.59 1.85
N ASN A 17 18.98 10.45 2.55
CA ASN A 17 19.18 10.18 3.97
C ASN A 17 18.04 10.47 4.96
N HIS A 18 17.12 9.51 5.09
CA HIS A 18 16.52 9.12 6.38
C HIS A 18 16.06 7.65 6.35
N TYR A 19 17.02 6.73 6.50
CA TYR A 19 16.71 5.40 7.03
C TYR A 19 16.63 5.50 8.55
N ILE A 20 15.66 4.80 9.17
CA ILE A 20 15.43 4.65 10.63
C ILE A 20 14.38 5.61 11.26
N GLU A 21 13.32 5.99 10.54
CA GLU A 21 12.02 6.40 11.14
C GLU A 21 10.83 6.27 10.16
N ALA A 22 10.91 5.30 9.23
CA ALA A 22 10.12 5.24 8.00
C ALA A 22 8.68 4.67 8.12
N ALA A 23 8.14 4.50 9.33
CA ALA A 23 6.78 3.95 9.51
C ALA A 23 5.66 5.01 9.47
N THR A 24 5.98 6.30 9.49
CA THR A 24 4.97 7.37 9.57
C THR A 24 5.25 8.55 8.63
N HIS A 25 6.19 8.43 7.69
CA HIS A 25 6.38 9.46 6.67
C HIS A 25 5.32 9.31 5.58
N TYR A 26 4.08 9.67 5.94
CA TYR A 26 2.96 9.79 5.03
C TYR A 26 3.38 10.67 3.84
N PRO A 27 3.19 10.25 2.59
CA PRO A 27 3.53 11.05 1.40
C PRO A 27 2.77 12.39 1.28
N ASN A 28 1.90 12.73 2.25
CA ASN A 28 0.95 13.83 2.22
C ASN A 28 1.56 15.22 1.93
N SER A 29 2.81 15.53 2.32
CA SER A 29 3.29 16.92 2.18
C SER A 29 3.61 17.37 0.75
N ARG A 30 3.75 16.44 -0.21
CA ARG A 30 4.20 16.77 -1.57
C ARG A 30 3.03 16.93 -2.57
N TYR A 31 1.91 16.23 -2.37
CA TYR A 31 0.80 16.24 -3.34
C TYR A 31 -0.14 17.44 -3.19
N GLU A 32 -0.42 17.90 -1.96
CA GLU A 32 -1.26 19.08 -1.67
C GLU A 32 -0.81 20.36 -2.44
N ARG A 33 0.50 20.46 -2.72
CA ARG A 33 1.08 21.60 -3.42
C ARG A 33 0.80 21.60 -4.91
N ASN A 34 0.62 20.44 -5.55
CA ASN A 34 0.65 20.35 -7.01
C ASN A 34 -0.59 20.99 -7.67
N LEU A 35 -1.82 20.68 -7.21
CA LEU A 35 -3.03 21.28 -7.78
C LEU A 35 -3.16 22.77 -7.43
N THR A 36 -2.74 23.16 -6.22
CA THR A 36 -2.75 24.56 -5.80
C THR A 36 -1.77 25.39 -6.63
N ASP A 37 -0.56 24.88 -6.85
CA ASP A 37 0.46 25.55 -7.64
C ASP A 37 0.11 25.56 -9.12
N ALA A 38 -0.48 24.48 -9.66
CA ALA A 38 -1.02 24.47 -11.03
C ALA A 38 -2.09 25.56 -11.19
N ARG A 39 -3.05 25.63 -10.26
CA ARG A 39 -4.10 26.65 -10.29
C ARG A 39 -3.54 28.08 -10.19
N ARG A 40 -2.58 28.33 -9.31
CA ARG A 40 -1.94 29.66 -9.18
C ARG A 40 -1.14 30.01 -10.42
N SER A 41 -0.38 29.05 -10.94
CA SER A 41 0.45 29.20 -12.14
C SER A 41 -0.39 29.52 -13.37
N SER A 42 -1.58 28.92 -13.51
CA SER A 42 -2.48 29.19 -14.63
C SER A 42 -3.11 30.59 -14.60
N GLN A 43 -2.96 31.35 -13.50
CA GLN A 43 -3.50 32.69 -13.33
C GLN A 43 -2.48 33.82 -13.54
N VAL A 44 -1.20 33.49 -13.73
CA VAL A 44 -0.13 34.50 -13.83
C VAL A 44 -0.26 35.33 -15.12
N CYS A 45 -0.29 34.67 -16.27
CA CYS A 45 -0.48 35.29 -17.58
C CYS A 45 -0.96 34.25 -18.60
N ARG A 46 -1.44 34.70 -19.78
CA ARG A 46 -2.00 33.80 -20.81
C ARG A 46 -1.05 32.66 -21.23
N PRO A 47 0.25 32.90 -21.52
CA PRO A 47 1.16 31.80 -21.85
C PRO A 47 1.26 30.73 -20.77
N TRP A 48 1.27 31.13 -19.49
CA TRP A 48 1.31 30.17 -18.38
C TRP A 48 -0.02 29.43 -18.23
N GLN A 49 -1.14 30.13 -18.41
CA GLN A 49 -2.45 29.51 -18.47
C GLN A 49 -2.51 28.41 -19.54
N ASP A 50 -2.09 28.72 -20.77
CA ASP A 50 -2.10 27.78 -21.89
C ASP A 50 -1.22 26.55 -21.62
N ILE A 51 -0.04 26.77 -21.04
CA ILE A 51 0.88 25.68 -20.69
C ILE A 51 0.29 24.79 -19.59
N VAL A 52 -0.21 25.38 -18.51
CA VAL A 52 -0.67 24.62 -17.34
C VAL A 52 -2.01 23.92 -17.63
N LEU A 53 -2.96 24.61 -18.26
CA LEU A 53 -4.22 23.98 -18.68
C LEU A 53 -4.01 22.96 -19.81
N GLY A 54 -2.97 23.13 -20.62
CA GLY A 54 -2.57 22.20 -21.68
C GLY A 54 -1.76 20.99 -21.19
N SER A 55 -1.55 20.82 -19.88
CA SER A 55 -0.76 19.73 -19.29
C SER A 55 -1.61 18.80 -18.42
N PRO A 56 -2.30 17.80 -19.00
CA PRO A 56 -3.22 16.93 -18.26
C PRO A 56 -2.56 16.17 -17.09
N LEU A 57 -1.27 15.83 -17.21
CA LEU A 57 -0.53 15.12 -16.15
C LEU A 57 -0.48 15.92 -14.83
N MET A 58 -0.43 17.26 -14.90
CA MET A 58 -0.45 18.10 -13.70
C MET A 58 -1.79 18.02 -12.94
N TRP A 59 -2.87 17.71 -13.66
CA TRP A 59 -4.22 17.60 -13.12
C TRP A 59 -4.60 16.17 -12.75
N ALA A 60 -3.78 15.18 -13.11
CA ALA A 60 -4.02 13.76 -12.84
C ALA A 60 -3.58 13.31 -11.44
N GLN A 61 -2.96 14.21 -10.67
CA GLN A 61 -2.61 14.01 -9.26
C GLN A 61 -3.70 14.65 -8.40
N LEU A 62 -4.60 13.83 -7.88
CA LEU A 62 -5.78 14.25 -7.15
C LEU A 62 -5.52 14.06 -5.65
N ASP A 63 -5.58 15.17 -4.93
CA ASP A 63 -5.62 15.18 -3.48
C ASP A 63 -7.06 15.43 -3.01
N TRP A 64 -7.66 14.43 -2.36
CA TRP A 64 -9.06 14.47 -1.95
C TRP A 64 -9.37 15.58 -0.95
N SER A 65 -8.41 15.93 -0.09
CA SER A 65 -8.56 17.01 0.90
C SER A 65 -8.94 18.34 0.23
N MET A 66 -8.52 18.55 -1.02
CA MET A 66 -8.77 19.77 -1.78
C MET A 66 -10.20 19.87 -2.35
N PHE A 67 -10.96 18.76 -2.36
CA PHE A 67 -12.30 18.69 -2.94
C PHE A 67 -13.43 18.77 -1.89
N GLN A 68 -13.10 19.17 -0.66
CA GLN A 68 -14.06 19.39 0.43
C GLN A 68 -14.96 20.65 0.26
N GLN A 69 -15.06 21.20 -0.95
CA GLN A 69 -15.92 22.36 -1.27
C GLN A 69 -17.40 21.96 -1.33
N LYS A 70 -18.36 22.90 -1.25
CA LYS A 70 -19.80 22.56 -1.21
C LYS A 70 -20.31 21.82 -2.46
N THR A 71 -19.73 22.07 -3.62
CA THR A 71 -20.10 21.44 -4.89
C THR A 71 -18.96 20.59 -5.43
N ASP A 72 -19.27 19.69 -6.35
CA ASP A 72 -18.28 18.83 -7.01
C ASP A 72 -17.72 19.47 -8.30
N ASP A 73 -18.02 20.75 -8.55
CA ASP A 73 -17.59 21.46 -9.76
C ASP A 73 -16.07 21.47 -9.91
N TRP A 74 -15.35 21.66 -8.80
CA TRP A 74 -13.89 21.67 -8.83
C TRP A 74 -13.30 20.28 -9.11
N LEU A 75 -13.86 19.24 -8.50
CA LEU A 75 -13.46 17.86 -8.78
C LEU A 75 -13.69 17.51 -10.25
N ASN A 76 -14.88 17.82 -10.77
CA ASN A 76 -15.25 17.57 -12.15
C ASN A 76 -14.33 18.31 -13.12
N GLU A 77 -13.96 19.56 -12.83
CA GLU A 77 -13.02 20.33 -13.64
C GLU A 77 -11.62 19.72 -13.62
N VAL A 78 -11.10 19.32 -12.45
CA VAL A 78 -9.78 18.66 -12.36
C VAL A 78 -9.77 17.32 -13.11
N VAL A 79 -10.81 16.50 -12.94
CA VAL A 79 -10.96 15.24 -13.70
C VAL A 79 -11.04 15.51 -15.20
N ARG A 80 -11.76 16.55 -15.63
CA ARG A 80 -11.83 16.96 -17.04
C ARG A 80 -10.47 17.41 -17.58
N LEU A 81 -9.73 18.22 -16.82
CA LEU A 81 -8.39 18.71 -17.18
C LEU A 81 -7.36 17.58 -17.22
N SER A 82 -7.52 16.53 -16.40
CA SER A 82 -6.68 15.33 -16.44
C SER A 82 -6.82 14.51 -17.72
N GLY A 83 -7.86 14.77 -18.53
CA GLY A 83 -8.06 14.13 -19.83
C GLY A 83 -8.14 12.60 -19.70
N SER A 84 -7.25 11.90 -20.39
CA SER A 84 -7.10 10.43 -20.35
C SER A 84 -5.90 9.96 -19.54
N CYS A 85 -5.21 10.85 -18.83
CA CYS A 85 -4.05 10.46 -18.02
C CYS A 85 -4.46 9.50 -16.89
N TYR A 86 -3.52 8.64 -16.49
CA TYR A 86 -3.69 7.82 -15.31
C TYR A 86 -3.74 8.67 -14.05
N LEU A 87 -4.62 8.29 -13.13
CA LEU A 87 -4.87 9.05 -11.92
C LEU A 87 -4.03 8.53 -10.76
N HIS A 88 -3.49 9.48 -10.00
CA HIS A 88 -2.88 9.25 -8.70
C HIS A 88 -3.79 9.92 -7.67
N ILE A 89 -4.46 9.13 -6.87
CA ILE A 89 -5.46 9.61 -5.91
C ILE A 89 -4.93 9.40 -4.50
N THR A 90 -4.79 10.50 -3.77
CA THR A 90 -4.53 10.50 -2.33
C THR A 90 -5.77 10.99 -1.63
N ALA A 91 -6.30 10.18 -0.72
CA ALA A 91 -7.46 10.52 0.08
C ALA A 91 -7.13 10.34 1.54
N ASP A 92 -6.74 11.43 2.19
CA ASP A 92 -6.64 11.49 3.62
C ASP A 92 -7.95 11.99 4.23
N SER A 93 -8.27 11.52 5.43
CA SER A 93 -9.37 12.06 6.22
C SER A 93 -10.68 12.16 5.43
N LEU A 94 -11.05 11.06 4.78
CA LEU A 94 -12.35 10.87 4.14
C LEU A 94 -13.45 11.05 5.20
N GLY A 95 -13.88 12.30 5.39
CA GLY A 95 -14.89 12.65 6.37
C GLY A 95 -16.23 11.97 6.09
N ASN A 96 -17.19 12.11 7.00
CA ASN A 96 -18.48 11.45 6.88
C ASN A 96 -19.45 12.18 5.92
N GLY A 97 -20.41 11.46 5.35
CA GLY A 97 -21.56 12.03 4.62
C GLY A 97 -21.39 12.13 3.10
N ASP A 98 -21.98 13.18 2.51
CA ASP A 98 -22.10 13.34 1.04
C ASP A 98 -20.76 13.31 0.30
N LYS A 99 -19.71 13.86 0.91
CA LYS A 99 -18.37 13.89 0.28
C LYS A 99 -17.78 12.51 0.09
N LEU A 100 -18.07 11.61 1.00
CA LEU A 100 -17.62 10.24 0.90
C LEU A 100 -18.32 9.51 -0.24
N GLN A 101 -19.60 9.83 -0.50
CA GLN A 101 -20.34 9.34 -1.66
C GLN A 101 -19.79 9.89 -2.98
N SER A 102 -19.39 11.16 -3.02
CA SER A 102 -18.66 11.73 -4.17
C SER A 102 -17.34 11.00 -4.42
N PHE A 103 -16.59 10.65 -3.36
CA PHE A 103 -15.36 9.86 -3.50
C PHE A 103 -15.62 8.46 -4.05
N VAL A 104 -16.61 7.74 -3.52
CA VAL A 104 -16.99 6.41 -4.02
C VAL A 104 -17.43 6.48 -5.48
N SER A 105 -18.15 7.55 -5.87
CA SER A 105 -18.59 7.78 -7.24
C SER A 105 -17.41 8.11 -8.18
N LEU A 106 -16.41 8.85 -7.70
CA LEU A 106 -15.15 9.06 -8.42
C LEU A 106 -14.44 7.73 -8.66
N LEU A 107 -14.27 6.90 -7.63
CA LEU A 107 -13.67 5.57 -7.77
C LEU A 107 -14.45 4.72 -8.77
N ASP A 108 -15.78 4.76 -8.74
CA ASP A 108 -16.59 3.96 -9.65
C ASP A 108 -16.42 4.36 -11.12
N THR A 109 -16.40 5.67 -11.37
CA THR A 109 -16.35 6.23 -12.72
C THR A 109 -14.94 6.18 -13.31
N GLN A 110 -13.91 6.32 -12.47
CA GLN A 110 -12.52 6.46 -12.91
C GLN A 110 -11.65 5.24 -12.63
N TRP A 111 -12.22 4.14 -12.11
CA TRP A 111 -11.49 2.93 -11.68
C TRP A 111 -10.39 2.49 -12.66
N ASP A 112 -10.75 2.38 -13.94
CA ASP A 112 -9.83 1.87 -14.98
C ASP A 112 -8.65 2.80 -15.27
N ARG A 113 -8.73 4.07 -14.84
CA ARG A 113 -7.63 5.05 -15.00
C ARG A 113 -6.77 5.15 -13.75
N ILE A 114 -7.15 4.57 -12.63
CA ILE A 114 -6.41 4.71 -11.38
C ILE A 114 -5.13 3.87 -11.46
N GLN A 115 -3.99 4.53 -11.30
CA GLN A 115 -2.68 3.90 -11.24
C GLN A 115 -2.12 3.88 -9.82
N THR A 116 -2.39 4.91 -9.02
CA THR A 116 -2.01 4.96 -7.61
C THR A 116 -3.23 5.33 -6.80
N LEU A 117 -3.52 4.54 -5.77
CA LEU A 117 -4.61 4.82 -4.84
C LEU A 117 -4.08 4.73 -3.41
N TYR A 118 -4.22 5.83 -2.69
CA TYR A 118 -3.79 5.98 -1.32
C TYR A 118 -4.98 6.45 -0.48
N ILE A 119 -5.44 5.62 0.46
CA ILE A 119 -6.63 5.88 1.27
C ILE A 119 -6.29 5.80 2.75
N LEU A 120 -6.62 6.85 3.51
CA LEU A 120 -6.60 6.87 4.98
C LEU A 120 -8.00 7.15 5.51
N LEU A 121 -8.51 6.22 6.30
CA LEU A 121 -9.84 6.28 6.90
C LEU A 121 -9.74 6.32 8.42
N TRP A 122 -9.88 7.52 9.01
CA TRP A 122 -9.67 7.76 10.44
C TRP A 122 -10.90 7.56 11.34
N ASP A 123 -12.11 7.51 10.78
CA ASP A 123 -13.38 7.55 11.55
C ASP A 123 -14.46 6.64 10.94
N THR A 124 -14.05 5.45 10.49
CA THR A 124 -15.00 4.46 10.00
C THR A 124 -15.41 3.54 11.14
N LYS A 125 -16.58 3.80 11.73
CA LYS A 125 -17.21 2.82 12.63
C LYS A 125 -17.24 1.44 11.98
N GLU A 126 -17.03 0.41 12.79
CA GLU A 126 -17.18 -0.99 12.36
C GLU A 126 -18.52 -1.19 11.63
N GLY A 127 -18.48 -1.89 10.50
CA GLY A 127 -19.65 -2.10 9.65
C GLY A 127 -20.12 -0.87 8.86
N SER A 128 -19.31 0.20 8.73
CA SER A 128 -19.70 1.34 7.91
C SER A 128 -19.98 0.94 6.45
N GLN A 129 -21.16 1.33 5.95
CA GLN A 129 -21.57 1.04 4.57
C GLN A 129 -20.57 1.60 3.56
N ILE A 130 -19.89 2.70 3.88
CA ILE A 130 -18.86 3.26 3.00
C ILE A 130 -17.66 2.34 2.88
N ALA A 131 -17.11 1.85 3.99
CA ALA A 131 -15.97 0.95 3.91
C ALA A 131 -16.35 -0.21 2.98
N LEU A 132 -17.53 -0.81 3.21
CA LEU A 132 -18.08 -1.84 2.30
C LEU A 132 -18.14 -1.38 0.84
N ASP A 133 -18.57 -0.15 0.56
CA ASP A 133 -18.67 0.36 -0.81
C ASP A 133 -17.31 0.59 -1.47
N ILE A 134 -16.30 1.05 -0.72
CA ILE A 134 -14.90 1.12 -1.17
C ILE A 134 -14.36 -0.29 -1.44
N TYR A 135 -14.55 -1.21 -0.49
CA TYR A 135 -14.14 -2.61 -0.62
C TYR A 135 -14.77 -3.30 -1.82
N LYS A 136 -16.06 -3.05 -2.10
CA LYS A 136 -16.72 -3.54 -3.31
C LYS A 136 -16.01 -3.08 -4.59
N LYS A 137 -15.40 -1.88 -4.61
CA LYS A 137 -14.61 -1.44 -5.78
C LYS A 137 -13.36 -2.28 -5.97
N PHE A 138 -12.73 -2.71 -4.89
CA PHE A 138 -11.58 -3.61 -4.97
C PHE A 138 -11.92 -5.01 -5.46
N THR A 139 -13.20 -5.38 -5.61
CA THR A 139 -13.55 -6.64 -6.29
C THR A 139 -13.46 -6.53 -7.81
N ARG A 140 -13.39 -5.32 -8.38
CA ARG A 140 -13.31 -5.12 -9.83
C ARG A 140 -11.87 -5.34 -10.33
N PRO A 141 -11.67 -5.87 -11.55
CA PRO A 141 -10.36 -5.87 -12.21
C PRO A 141 -9.70 -4.49 -12.18
N ALA A 142 -8.40 -4.44 -11.93
CA ALA A 142 -7.61 -3.22 -11.77
C ALA A 142 -6.43 -3.23 -12.76
N MET A 143 -6.73 -3.08 -14.04
CA MET A 143 -5.77 -3.31 -15.13
C MET A 143 -4.53 -2.41 -15.08
N HIS A 144 -4.69 -1.19 -14.56
CA HIS A 144 -3.67 -0.15 -14.56
C HIS A 144 -3.16 0.24 -13.16
N LEU A 145 -3.74 -0.34 -12.10
CA LEU A 145 -3.36 -0.08 -10.72
C LEU A 145 -1.96 -0.64 -10.47
N ARG A 146 -1.03 0.24 -10.07
CA ARG A 146 0.36 -0.09 -9.72
C ARG A 146 0.59 -0.08 -8.22
N SER A 147 0.01 0.89 -7.52
CA SER A 147 0.19 1.05 -6.09
C SER A 147 -1.16 1.18 -5.40
N LEU A 148 -1.39 0.32 -4.42
CA LEU A 148 -2.52 0.41 -3.51
C LEU A 148 -2.00 0.56 -2.08
N PHE A 149 -2.40 1.65 -1.42
CA PHE A 149 -2.22 1.85 0.00
C PHE A 149 -3.57 2.09 0.65
N ILE A 150 -3.92 1.26 1.62
CA ILE A 150 -5.15 1.43 2.40
C ILE A 150 -4.83 1.31 3.87
N LEU A 151 -5.22 2.34 4.61
CA LEU A 151 -5.17 2.37 6.05
C LEU A 151 -6.53 2.71 6.63
N PHE A 152 -7.05 1.80 7.45
CA PHE A 152 -8.21 2.03 8.29
C PHE A 152 -7.73 2.35 9.71
N ARG A 153 -8.49 3.13 10.48
CA ARG A 153 -8.21 3.42 11.91
C ARG A 153 -9.16 2.79 12.97
N ASP A 154 -10.25 2.15 12.57
CA ASP A 154 -10.83 1.04 13.36
C ASP A 154 -10.78 -0.34 12.67
N ARG A 155 -10.61 -1.41 13.45
CA ARG A 155 -10.61 -2.80 12.95
C ARG A 155 -11.88 -3.06 12.17
N PHE A 156 -11.72 -3.48 10.92
CA PHE A 156 -12.84 -3.72 10.03
C PHE A 156 -12.84 -5.17 9.56
N VAL A 157 -13.84 -5.94 10.01
CA VAL A 157 -14.02 -7.33 9.59
C VAL A 157 -15.09 -7.38 8.53
N LEU A 158 -14.73 -7.94 7.38
CA LEU A 158 -15.69 -8.29 6.32
C LEU A 158 -16.22 -9.70 6.59
N ASP A 159 -17.54 -9.84 6.65
CA ASP A 159 -18.19 -11.16 6.79
C ASP A 159 -17.82 -12.11 5.64
N ASN A 160 -17.62 -11.55 4.43
CA ASN A 160 -17.17 -12.27 3.25
C ASN A 160 -15.84 -11.67 2.80
N GLN A 161 -14.75 -12.43 2.90
CA GLN A 161 -13.42 -12.00 2.46
C GLN A 161 -13.43 -11.81 0.93
N PRO A 162 -13.40 -10.56 0.43
CA PRO A 162 -13.52 -10.32 -1.00
C PRO A 162 -12.23 -10.73 -1.70
N VAL A 163 -12.38 -11.34 -2.88
CA VAL A 163 -11.23 -11.60 -3.76
C VAL A 163 -10.78 -10.28 -4.37
N LEU A 164 -9.58 -9.85 -4.01
CA LEU A 164 -8.98 -8.63 -4.53
C LEU A 164 -8.83 -8.68 -6.06
N PHE A 165 -9.32 -7.62 -6.68
CA PHE A 165 -9.30 -7.29 -8.09
C PHE A 165 -9.89 -8.34 -9.03
N SER A 166 -10.77 -9.22 -8.54
CA SER A 166 -11.19 -10.40 -9.31
C SER A 166 -9.99 -11.21 -9.85
N ASN A 167 -8.87 -11.21 -9.12
CA ASN A 167 -7.58 -11.80 -9.53
C ASN A 167 -6.95 -11.19 -10.81
N GLN A 168 -7.38 -9.99 -11.20
CA GLN A 168 -6.90 -9.28 -12.39
C GLN A 168 -6.37 -7.89 -12.00
N ALA A 169 -5.10 -7.83 -11.63
CA ALA A 169 -4.39 -6.57 -11.39
C ALA A 169 -2.96 -6.64 -11.97
N PRO A 170 -2.80 -6.88 -13.27
CA PRO A 170 -1.52 -7.24 -13.87
C PRO A 170 -0.43 -6.17 -13.69
N SER A 171 -0.80 -4.91 -13.43
CA SER A 171 0.15 -3.82 -13.22
C SER A 171 0.56 -3.63 -11.76
N LEU A 172 -0.02 -4.37 -10.82
CA LEU A 172 0.18 -4.14 -9.38
C LEU A 172 1.61 -4.48 -8.97
N GLN A 173 2.27 -3.53 -8.32
CA GLN A 173 3.66 -3.60 -7.87
C GLN A 173 3.78 -3.34 -6.37
N GLU A 174 2.94 -2.46 -5.82
CA GLU A 174 2.98 -2.09 -4.41
C GLU A 174 1.62 -2.34 -3.78
N LEU A 175 1.62 -3.10 -2.68
CA LEU A 175 0.44 -3.44 -1.93
C LEU A 175 0.68 -3.17 -0.46
N GLN A 176 -0.01 -2.18 0.08
CA GLN A 176 0.02 -1.83 1.49
C GLN A 176 -1.39 -1.87 2.08
N LEU A 177 -1.60 -2.75 3.04
CA LEU A 177 -2.91 -3.03 3.61
C LEU A 177 -2.82 -3.06 5.13
N ASN A 178 -3.54 -2.14 5.80
CA ASN A 178 -3.73 -2.15 7.25
C ASN A 178 -5.16 -2.63 7.58
N TRP A 179 -5.28 -3.53 8.55
CA TRP A 179 -6.49 -4.30 8.90
C TRP A 179 -7.14 -5.01 7.71
N ALA A 180 -6.28 -5.70 6.98
CA ALA A 180 -6.66 -6.65 5.96
C ALA A 180 -7.26 -7.92 6.58
N ASN A 181 -8.58 -8.11 6.45
CA ASN A 181 -9.15 -9.47 6.43
C ASN A 181 -9.34 -9.92 4.97
N PHE A 182 -8.30 -9.78 4.16
CA PHE A 182 -8.34 -10.19 2.76
C PHE A 182 -7.86 -11.63 2.64
N THR A 183 -8.51 -12.36 1.73
CA THR A 183 -7.94 -13.60 1.22
C THR A 183 -7.18 -13.30 -0.06
N PHE A 184 -5.94 -13.77 -0.08
CA PHE A 184 -5.17 -13.83 -1.31
C PHE A 184 -5.49 -15.16 -1.99
N ASN A 185 -5.97 -15.08 -3.23
CA ASN A 185 -5.93 -16.24 -4.09
C ASN A 185 -4.47 -16.42 -4.52
N VAL A 186 -3.83 -17.50 -4.06
CA VAL A 186 -2.44 -17.84 -4.41
C VAL A 186 -2.23 -18.02 -5.92
N GLN A 187 -3.31 -18.29 -6.65
CA GLN A 187 -3.31 -18.42 -8.11
C GLN A 187 -3.62 -17.09 -8.81
N ALA A 188 -3.63 -15.97 -8.08
CA ALA A 188 -3.87 -14.67 -8.68
C ALA A 188 -2.71 -14.29 -9.60
N SER A 189 -3.04 -14.04 -10.86
CA SER A 189 -2.08 -13.71 -11.92
C SER A 189 -1.23 -12.46 -11.66
N TRP A 190 -1.64 -11.61 -10.72
CA TRP A 190 -0.95 -10.38 -10.37
C TRP A 190 0.10 -10.53 -9.26
N LEU A 191 0.03 -11.58 -8.43
CA LEU A 191 0.98 -11.77 -7.33
C LEU A 191 2.44 -11.76 -7.81
N PRO A 192 2.81 -12.43 -8.93
CA PRO A 192 4.18 -12.41 -9.42
C PRO A 192 4.71 -11.05 -9.88
N ASN A 193 3.88 -9.99 -9.95
CA ASN A 193 4.33 -8.65 -10.32
C ASN A 193 4.57 -7.74 -9.10
N VAL A 194 4.18 -8.20 -7.91
CA VAL A 194 4.27 -7.41 -6.68
C VAL A 194 5.70 -7.42 -6.16
N ARG A 195 6.22 -6.20 -5.95
CA ARG A 195 7.56 -5.90 -5.46
C ARG A 195 7.58 -5.50 -4.00
N THR A 196 6.53 -4.83 -3.54
CA THR A 196 6.43 -4.36 -2.17
C THR A 196 5.12 -4.83 -1.56
N VAL A 197 5.23 -5.60 -0.48
CA VAL A 197 4.10 -6.01 0.35
C VAL A 197 4.29 -5.46 1.75
N HIS A 198 3.34 -4.66 2.20
CA HIS A 198 3.22 -4.25 3.59
C HIS A 198 1.84 -4.64 4.10
N ILE A 199 1.79 -5.56 5.05
CA ILE A 199 0.54 -5.95 5.70
C ILE A 199 0.68 -5.63 7.17
N SER A 200 -0.23 -4.82 7.68
CA SER A 200 -0.31 -4.56 9.11
C SER A 200 -1.66 -4.95 9.67
N ASP A 201 -1.64 -5.43 10.90
CA ASP A 201 -2.79 -5.75 11.71
C ASP A 201 -3.79 -6.73 11.05
N GLY A 202 -3.32 -7.58 10.13
CA GLY A 202 -4.17 -8.54 9.44
C GLY A 202 -4.74 -9.57 10.41
N THR A 203 -6.03 -9.86 10.30
CA THR A 203 -6.65 -11.00 11.00
C THR A 203 -6.72 -12.17 10.04
N GLN A 204 -6.20 -13.34 10.43
CA GLN A 204 -6.21 -14.54 9.59
C GLN A 204 -5.33 -14.44 8.34
N LEU A 205 -4.16 -13.81 8.47
CA LEU A 205 -3.20 -13.76 7.37
C LEU A 205 -2.55 -15.14 7.19
N ASP A 206 -2.84 -15.78 6.06
CA ASP A 206 -2.16 -16.99 5.61
C ASP A 206 -0.92 -16.59 4.80
N VAL A 207 0.19 -16.39 5.49
CA VAL A 207 1.44 -15.95 4.85
C VAL A 207 2.00 -17.03 3.94
N ARG A 208 1.75 -18.31 4.25
CA ARG A 208 2.15 -19.40 3.35
C ARG A 208 1.51 -19.23 1.99
N LYS A 209 0.21 -18.97 1.94
CA LYS A 209 -0.49 -18.68 0.68
C LYS A 209 0.12 -17.49 -0.06
N LEU A 210 0.41 -16.41 0.66
CA LEU A 210 1.06 -15.24 0.08
C LEU A 210 2.40 -15.63 -0.57
N LEU A 211 3.27 -16.35 0.16
CA LEU A 211 4.60 -16.73 -0.29
C LEU A 211 4.62 -17.85 -1.33
N ASP A 212 3.69 -18.80 -1.27
CA ASP A 212 3.54 -19.89 -2.25
C ASP A 212 3.26 -19.32 -3.65
N GLY A 213 2.47 -18.23 -3.73
CA GLY A 213 2.25 -17.48 -4.97
C GLY A 213 3.52 -16.88 -5.58
N HIS A 214 4.58 -16.75 -4.78
CA HIS A 214 5.87 -16.17 -5.15
C HIS A 214 6.99 -17.20 -5.37
N SER A 215 6.72 -18.49 -5.15
CA SER A 215 7.72 -19.57 -5.08
C SER A 215 8.47 -19.89 -6.38
N ASN A 216 8.25 -19.17 -7.49
CA ASN A 216 8.93 -19.40 -8.77
C ASN A 216 9.14 -18.11 -9.58
N MET A 217 10.13 -17.27 -9.20
CA MET A 217 10.51 -16.01 -9.90
C MET A 217 9.70 -14.77 -9.50
N SER A 218 9.54 -14.56 -8.20
CA SER A 218 8.96 -13.32 -7.70
C SER A 218 9.97 -12.16 -7.70
N PRO A 219 9.59 -10.95 -8.16
CA PRO A 219 10.34 -9.71 -8.01
C PRO A 219 10.07 -9.05 -6.65
N LEU A 220 9.69 -9.82 -5.62
CA LEU A 220 9.40 -9.27 -4.30
C LEU A 220 10.69 -8.74 -3.68
N GLU A 221 10.76 -7.41 -3.57
CA GLU A 221 11.93 -6.65 -3.09
C GLU A 221 11.79 -6.26 -1.61
N HIS A 222 10.55 -6.04 -1.14
CA HIS A 222 10.24 -5.58 0.21
C HIS A 222 9.06 -6.34 0.79
N LEU A 223 9.27 -6.99 1.93
CA LEU A 223 8.24 -7.67 2.70
C LEU A 223 8.17 -7.08 4.11
N GLU A 224 7.00 -6.61 4.50
CA GLU A 224 6.76 -6.07 5.82
C GLU A 224 5.46 -6.60 6.41
N ILE A 225 5.56 -7.26 7.55
CA ILE A 225 4.42 -7.83 8.27
C ILE A 225 4.42 -7.24 9.68
N ARG A 226 3.33 -6.57 10.05
CA ARG A 226 3.19 -5.94 11.37
C ARG A 226 1.94 -6.38 12.08
N ASP A 227 2.02 -6.71 13.35
CA ASP A 227 0.87 -6.90 14.24
C ASP A 227 -0.21 -7.86 13.70
N CYS A 228 0.19 -8.82 12.85
CA CYS A 228 -0.72 -9.74 12.17
C CYS A 228 -0.98 -10.99 13.01
N LEU A 229 -2.23 -11.46 13.00
CA LEU A 229 -2.61 -12.77 13.51
C LEU A 229 -2.50 -13.80 12.38
N LEU A 230 -1.43 -14.59 12.43
CA LEU A 230 -1.10 -15.59 11.42
C LEU A 230 -1.86 -16.90 11.62
N VAL A 231 -2.51 -17.38 10.56
CA VAL A 231 -3.16 -18.71 10.55
C VAL A 231 -2.29 -19.72 9.82
N GLY A 232 -2.35 -20.98 10.25
CA GLY A 232 -1.57 -22.07 9.63
C GLY A 232 -0.06 -21.98 9.85
N HIS A 233 0.42 -21.12 10.76
CA HIS A 233 1.85 -20.99 11.04
C HIS A 233 2.47 -22.28 11.63
N GLU A 234 1.64 -23.10 12.28
CA GLU A 234 1.98 -24.44 12.76
C GLU A 234 2.53 -25.34 11.62
N ASP A 235 2.06 -25.15 10.39
CA ASP A 235 2.44 -25.97 9.23
C ASP A 235 3.87 -25.70 8.73
N PHE A 236 4.52 -24.64 9.20
CA PHE A 236 5.93 -24.34 8.89
C PHE A 236 6.91 -25.14 9.76
N ASN A 237 6.48 -25.59 10.93
CA ASN A 237 7.31 -26.33 11.87
C ASN A 237 7.50 -27.80 11.41
N GLY A 238 8.34 -28.04 10.39
CA GLY A 238 8.92 -29.37 10.17
C GLY A 238 8.99 -29.91 8.75
N GLN A 239 8.66 -29.13 7.71
CA GLN A 239 8.62 -29.67 6.33
C GLN A 239 9.81 -29.30 5.43
N GLY A 240 10.83 -28.58 5.92
CA GLY A 240 11.97 -28.18 5.07
C GLY A 240 11.51 -27.36 3.86
N LEU A 241 10.47 -26.54 4.04
CA LEU A 241 9.95 -25.69 2.99
C LEU A 241 10.94 -24.54 2.78
N GLU A 242 11.53 -24.48 1.60
CA GLU A 242 12.48 -23.44 1.22
C GLU A 242 11.85 -22.58 0.12
N ILE A 243 11.50 -21.34 0.47
CA ILE A 243 10.89 -20.35 -0.41
C ILE A 243 11.98 -19.39 -0.86
N ASN A 244 12.46 -19.60 -2.07
CA ASN A 244 13.50 -18.79 -2.68
C ASN A 244 12.94 -17.44 -3.18
N LEU A 245 13.39 -16.34 -2.56
CA LEU A 245 13.03 -14.97 -2.89
C LEU A 245 14.31 -14.17 -3.19
N PRO A 246 14.95 -14.41 -4.34
CA PRO A 246 16.29 -13.91 -4.62
C PRO A 246 16.36 -12.38 -4.75
N GLU A 247 15.26 -11.70 -5.05
CA GLU A 247 15.21 -10.23 -5.16
C GLU A 247 14.82 -9.55 -3.84
N LEU A 248 14.57 -10.32 -2.77
CA LEU A 248 14.10 -9.78 -1.50
C LEU A 248 15.25 -9.13 -0.74
N HIS A 249 15.25 -7.80 -0.71
CA HIS A 249 16.30 -6.99 -0.09
C HIS A 249 15.91 -6.42 1.27
N TYR A 250 14.63 -6.44 1.62
CA TYR A 250 14.17 -5.93 2.89
C TYR A 250 13.06 -6.78 3.48
N ILE A 251 13.26 -7.21 4.72
CA ILE A 251 12.27 -7.92 5.52
C ILE A 251 12.08 -7.17 6.83
N ALA A 252 10.85 -6.76 7.13
CA ALA A 252 10.48 -6.21 8.43
C ALA A 252 9.35 -7.01 9.07
N ILE A 253 9.61 -7.54 10.27
CA ILE A 253 8.60 -8.25 11.05
C ILE A 253 8.39 -7.53 12.37
N HIS A 254 7.13 -7.22 12.64
CA HIS A 254 6.67 -6.71 13.93
C HIS A 254 5.69 -7.73 14.52
N ASP A 255 6.20 -8.71 15.27
CA ASP A 255 5.42 -9.83 15.80
C ASP A 255 5.07 -9.60 17.29
N PRO A 256 3.77 -9.45 17.64
CA PRO A 256 3.37 -9.33 19.03
C PRO A 256 3.42 -10.65 19.81
N LEU A 257 3.40 -11.81 19.14
CA LEU A 257 3.19 -13.13 19.76
C LEU A 257 4.44 -14.04 19.77
N TYR A 258 5.59 -13.55 19.31
CA TYR A 258 6.88 -14.27 19.31
C TYR A 258 6.78 -15.74 18.87
N GLY A 259 6.65 -15.99 17.57
CA GLY A 259 6.95 -17.34 17.03
C GLY A 259 6.33 -17.67 15.70
N ALA A 260 5.11 -17.19 15.45
CA ALA A 260 4.44 -17.44 14.17
C ALA A 260 5.21 -16.82 13.00
N CYS A 261 5.77 -15.63 13.19
CA CYS A 261 6.62 -15.02 12.17
C CYS A 261 8.01 -15.66 12.08
N ALA A 262 8.52 -16.27 13.15
CA ALA A 262 9.82 -16.95 13.11
C ALA A 262 9.78 -18.14 12.14
N ALA A 263 8.72 -18.94 12.18
CA ALA A 263 8.58 -20.10 11.29
C ALA A 263 8.46 -19.70 9.80
N ILE A 264 7.92 -18.51 9.52
CA ILE A 264 7.90 -17.95 8.17
C ILE A 264 9.32 -17.55 7.73
N LEU A 265 10.08 -16.90 8.61
CA LEU A 265 11.45 -16.49 8.30
C LEU A 265 12.36 -17.68 8.05
N ASP A 266 12.20 -18.76 8.81
CA ASP A 266 12.95 -20.01 8.62
C ASP A 266 12.68 -20.65 7.26
N ALA A 267 11.53 -20.34 6.63
CA ALA A 267 11.18 -20.83 5.31
C ALA A 267 11.60 -19.91 4.16
N ILE A 268 12.03 -18.67 4.42
CA ILE A 268 12.40 -17.72 3.36
C ILE A 268 13.92 -17.76 3.15
N VAL A 269 14.33 -17.90 1.89
CA VAL A 269 15.71 -17.69 1.45
C VAL A 269 15.77 -16.38 0.66
N PRO A 270 16.20 -15.27 1.29
CA PRO A 270 16.19 -13.95 0.66
C PRO A 270 17.46 -13.69 -0.18
N HIS A 271 17.60 -12.48 -0.71
CA HIS A 271 18.87 -12.02 -1.29
C HIS A 271 19.99 -12.03 -0.22
N PRO A 272 21.26 -12.31 -0.56
CA PRO A 272 22.37 -12.31 0.41
C PRO A 272 22.55 -10.98 1.17
N ASP A 273 22.33 -9.85 0.49
CA ASP A 273 22.38 -8.51 1.09
C ASP A 273 21.05 -8.06 1.72
N CYS A 274 20.14 -8.99 2.03
CA CYS A 274 18.84 -8.64 2.59
C CYS A 274 18.98 -7.99 3.97
N ILE A 275 18.40 -6.80 4.12
CA ILE A 275 18.27 -6.13 5.40
C ILE A 275 17.08 -6.72 6.14
N PHE A 276 17.36 -7.19 7.33
CA PHE A 276 16.34 -7.74 8.20
C PHE A 276 16.11 -6.84 9.41
N HIS A 277 14.83 -6.52 9.66
CA HIS A 277 14.39 -5.78 10.83
C HIS A 277 13.34 -6.57 11.60
N TRP A 278 13.63 -6.86 12.87
CA TRP A 278 12.66 -7.42 13.79
C TRP A 278 12.44 -6.46 14.94
N SER A 279 11.18 -6.26 15.26
CA SER A 279 10.81 -5.64 16.51
C SER A 279 9.61 -6.36 17.12
N SER A 280 9.49 -6.25 18.43
CA SER A 280 8.32 -6.73 19.13
C SER A 280 7.86 -5.65 20.08
N LEU A 281 6.55 -5.40 20.08
CA LEU A 281 5.94 -4.43 20.97
C LEU A 281 5.92 -5.02 22.38
N LYS A 282 6.91 -4.64 23.20
CA LYS A 282 7.02 -5.00 24.63
C LYS A 282 5.87 -4.49 25.52
N ASN A 283 4.85 -3.84 24.97
CA ASN A 283 3.85 -3.11 25.75
C ASN A 283 2.68 -3.96 26.26
N PHE A 284 2.59 -5.24 25.91
CA PHE A 284 1.71 -6.20 26.60
C PHE A 284 2.49 -6.90 27.72
N ALA A 285 3.04 -6.10 28.63
CA ALA A 285 3.74 -6.58 29.80
C ALA A 285 2.74 -6.95 30.90
N GLU A 286 2.29 -8.20 30.90
CA GLU A 286 1.86 -8.96 32.07
C GLU A 286 1.70 -10.43 31.61
N ASP A 287 2.52 -11.35 32.12
CA ASP A 287 2.43 -12.82 32.05
C ASP A 287 3.13 -13.67 30.95
N TRP A 288 3.96 -13.15 30.05
CA TRP A 288 4.71 -14.04 29.12
C TRP A 288 6.11 -14.41 29.64
N ASP A 289 6.36 -15.72 29.78
CA ASP A 289 7.65 -16.29 30.17
C ASP A 289 8.69 -16.13 29.04
N TYR A 290 9.71 -15.31 29.30
CA TYR A 290 10.81 -14.98 28.38
C TYR A 290 11.82 -16.13 28.16
N SER A 291 11.54 -17.34 28.65
CA SER A 291 12.43 -18.49 28.56
C SER A 291 12.44 -19.22 27.20
N SER A 292 11.72 -18.72 26.18
CA SER A 292 11.36 -19.53 25.02
C SER A 292 12.48 -19.76 24.00
N GLU A 293 12.64 -21.04 23.66
CA GLU A 293 13.41 -21.63 22.55
C GLU A 293 13.32 -20.84 21.22
N ASN A 294 12.24 -20.11 21.00
CA ASN A 294 12.01 -19.25 19.82
C ASN A 294 13.03 -18.12 19.68
N PHE A 295 13.47 -17.51 20.79
CA PHE A 295 14.50 -16.46 20.72
C PHE A 295 15.85 -17.05 20.30
N GLN A 296 16.18 -18.25 20.76
CA GLN A 296 17.40 -18.95 20.36
C GLN A 296 17.34 -19.37 18.89
N ARG A 297 16.20 -19.88 18.41
CA ARG A 297 15.98 -20.19 16.99
C ARG A 297 16.17 -18.97 16.11
N LEU A 298 15.51 -17.85 16.42
CA LEU A 298 15.68 -16.59 15.70
C LEU A 298 17.16 -16.17 15.64
N SER A 299 17.87 -16.26 16.77
CA SER A 299 19.30 -15.94 16.79
C SER A 299 20.18 -16.85 15.92
N GLN A 300 19.78 -18.11 15.73
CA GLN A 300 20.48 -19.06 14.86
C GLN A 300 20.17 -18.76 13.39
N THR A 301 18.91 -18.50 13.05
CA THR A 301 18.49 -18.07 11.71
C THR A 301 19.20 -16.77 11.30
N PHE A 302 19.38 -15.81 12.22
CA PHE A 302 20.18 -14.61 11.94
C PHE A 302 21.64 -14.90 11.63
N ARG A 303 22.24 -15.87 12.31
CA ARG A 303 23.62 -16.25 12.06
C ARG A 303 23.77 -16.94 10.71
N SER A 304 22.84 -17.82 10.33
CA SER A 304 22.90 -18.49 9.03
C SER A 304 22.66 -17.56 7.84
N ILE A 305 21.91 -16.45 8.03
CA ILE A 305 21.69 -15.46 6.96
C ILE A 305 22.91 -14.53 6.80
N SER A 306 23.76 -14.37 7.84
CA SER A 306 24.89 -13.42 7.83
C SER A 306 26.26 -14.05 7.54
N GLU A 307 26.35 -15.37 7.40
CA GLU A 307 27.56 -16.14 7.04
C GLU A 307 27.55 -16.56 5.57
#